data_AF-A0A814TVH4-F1
#
_entry.id   AF-A0A814TVH4-F1
#
_cell.length_a   1.000
_cell.length_b   1.000
_cell.length_c   1.000
_cell.angle_alpha   90.00
_cell.angle_beta   90.00
_cell.angle_gamma   90.00
#
_symmetry.space_group_name_H-M   'P 1'
#
loop_
_entity.id
_entity.type
_entity.pdbx_description
1 polymer ?
#
loop_
_entity_poly.entity_id
_entity_poly.type
_entity_poly.pdbx_seq_one_letter_code
_entity_poly.pdbx_strand_id
1 'polypeptide(L)'
;MTHVCSLFGESIHIGQLTQHNKMVTFGRTGINSSSTTTGSSSCVASIPSFGNIWNCINVSTSNTMNNIERLYLKQGVTFQATISNNITVFIESNANFSTTAAQDITVYIESGGNFHTTSGGNITAYVQSGATFAVNSGGNIMAYLESGAKFSITSGGIITAYLKSNSSFSVTSSGNITAYYEIGSIRNFNMNTKTEILCSPIIFNYSNISSGGC
;
A
#
# COMPACT_ATOMS: atom_id res chain seq x y z
N MET A 1 -30.97 -17.37 2.55
CA MET A 1 -29.82 -18.03 3.18
C MET A 1 -29.50 -17.26 4.45
N THR A 2 -29.63 -17.89 5.61
CA THR A 2 -29.31 -17.30 6.91
C THR A 2 -27.80 -17.33 7.08
N HIS A 3 -27.14 -16.18 7.02
CA HIS A 3 -25.71 -16.08 7.31
C HIS A 3 -25.51 -16.20 8.82
N VAL A 4 -24.85 -17.28 9.27
CA VAL A 4 -24.43 -17.44 10.67
C VAL A 4 -23.05 -16.80 10.78
N CYS A 5 -22.98 -15.63 11.39
CA CYS A 5 -21.71 -14.93 11.61
C CYS A 5 -20.92 -15.59 12.76
N SER A 6 -19.59 -15.55 12.72
CA SER A 6 -18.78 -16.06 13.84
C SER A 6 -18.81 -15.06 15.00
N LEU A 7 -19.25 -15.53 16.17
CA LEU A 7 -19.36 -14.75 17.41
C LEU A 7 -17.97 -14.51 18.03
N PHE A 8 -17.12 -13.73 17.37
CA PHE A 8 -16.04 -13.04 18.07
C PHE A 8 -16.58 -11.67 18.47
N GLY A 9 -17.08 -11.58 19.71
CA GLY A 9 -17.81 -10.43 20.28
C GLY A 9 -16.96 -9.18 20.59
N GLU A 10 -15.82 -9.00 19.93
CA GLU A 10 -14.94 -7.84 20.11
C GLU A 10 -14.51 -7.29 18.75
N SER A 11 -14.41 -5.97 18.63
CA SER A 11 -13.85 -5.34 17.42
C SER A 11 -12.43 -5.88 17.20
N ILE A 12 -12.17 -6.43 16.01
CA ILE A 12 -10.81 -6.84 15.66
C ILE A 12 -10.01 -5.57 15.40
N HIS A 13 -9.13 -5.24 16.34
CA HIS A 13 -8.15 -4.17 16.20
C HIS A 13 -6.94 -4.74 15.48
N ILE A 14 -6.75 -4.36 14.22
CA ILE A 14 -5.61 -4.83 13.45
C ILE A 14 -4.62 -3.68 13.30
N GLY A 15 -3.46 -3.84 13.94
CA GLY A 15 -2.38 -2.87 13.94
C GLY A 15 -1.74 -2.69 15.31
N GLN A 16 -0.77 -3.54 15.66
CA GLN A 16 0.40 -3.09 16.41
C GLN A 16 1.60 -3.16 15.47
N LEU A 17 1.95 -2.03 14.87
CA LEU A 17 3.25 -1.82 14.27
C LEU A 17 4.12 -1.10 15.31
N THR A 18 5.22 -1.74 15.69
CA THR A 18 6.22 -1.17 16.61
C THR A 18 6.87 0.04 15.95
N GLN A 19 6.91 1.18 16.66
CA GLN A 19 7.63 2.38 16.23
C GLN A 19 9.09 2.03 15.86
N HIS A 20 9.50 2.33 14.63
CA HIS A 20 10.87 2.75 14.38
C HIS A 20 10.89 4.28 14.38
N ASN A 21 11.31 4.83 15.53
CA ASN A 21 11.38 6.25 15.85
C ASN A 21 12.08 7.11 14.78
N LYS A 22 11.33 8.04 14.17
CA LYS A 22 11.62 9.49 13.98
C LYS A 22 10.89 10.00 12.73
N MET A 23 10.04 11.02 12.88
CA MET A 23 10.30 12.33 12.26
C MET A 23 9.31 13.39 12.77
N VAL A 24 9.84 14.61 12.87
CA VAL A 24 9.21 15.84 13.35
C VAL A 24 8.61 16.58 12.15
N THR A 25 7.38 17.08 12.30
CA THR A 25 6.69 17.94 11.33
C THR A 25 7.29 19.34 11.34
N PHE A 26 7.64 19.89 10.17
CA PHE A 26 7.85 21.33 10.03
C PHE A 26 7.12 21.92 8.82
N GLY A 27 6.56 23.10 9.06
CA GLY A 27 5.86 23.94 8.11
C GLY A 27 6.79 24.58 7.07
N ARG A 28 6.16 24.92 5.96
CA ARG A 28 6.68 25.62 4.79
C ARG A 28 7.58 26.81 5.14
N THR A 29 8.87 26.73 4.80
CA THR A 29 9.66 27.83 4.19
C THR A 29 11.03 27.33 3.72
N GLY A 30 11.33 27.55 2.44
CA GLY A 30 12.68 27.75 1.87
C GLY A 30 13.66 26.58 1.89
N ILE A 31 13.82 25.88 0.77
CA ILE A 31 15.10 25.24 0.43
C ILE A 31 15.54 25.73 -0.95
N ASN A 32 16.68 26.42 -0.93
CA ASN A 32 17.42 26.87 -2.09
C ASN A 32 17.87 25.67 -2.92
N SER A 33 17.49 25.71 -4.19
CA SER A 33 17.98 24.87 -5.26
C SER A 33 19.49 25.07 -5.49
N SER A 34 20.23 23.98 -5.59
CA SER A 34 21.46 23.97 -6.38
C SER A 34 21.45 22.78 -7.34
N SER A 35 20.72 22.91 -8.45
CA SER A 35 21.22 22.43 -9.73
C SER A 35 20.67 23.32 -10.82
N THR A 36 21.58 24.01 -11.48
CA THR A 36 21.38 24.86 -12.64
C THR A 36 21.01 24.01 -13.85
N THR A 37 19.71 23.90 -14.15
CA THR A 37 19.23 23.89 -15.53
C THR A 37 17.88 24.60 -15.57
N THR A 38 17.79 25.58 -16.45
CA THR A 38 16.64 26.43 -16.72
C THR A 38 15.50 25.61 -17.31
N GLY A 39 14.39 25.46 -16.57
CA GLY A 39 13.11 24.98 -17.13
C GLY A 39 12.31 24.06 -16.19
N SER A 40 11.30 24.62 -15.54
CA SER A 40 10.18 23.97 -14.83
C SER A 40 10.48 23.01 -13.66
N SER A 41 10.35 23.58 -12.46
CA SER A 41 10.15 22.97 -11.15
C SER A 41 8.96 22.00 -11.07
N SER A 42 9.20 20.71 -10.82
CA SER A 42 8.20 19.81 -10.23
C SER A 42 8.87 18.67 -9.46
N CYS A 43 8.84 18.73 -8.12
CA CYS A 43 9.28 17.63 -7.28
C CYS A 43 8.22 16.52 -7.36
N VAL A 44 8.59 15.33 -7.84
CA VAL A 44 7.61 14.26 -8.16
C VAL A 44 7.55 13.18 -7.08
N ALA A 45 8.64 12.92 -6.39
CA ALA A 45 8.68 12.04 -5.22
C ALA A 45 9.76 12.49 -4.24
N SER A 46 9.62 12.12 -2.97
CA SER A 46 10.59 12.46 -1.92
C SER A 46 11.11 11.22 -1.19
N ILE A 47 12.42 11.19 -0.94
CA ILE A 47 13.11 10.13 -0.18
C ILE A 47 13.76 10.75 1.06
N PRO A 48 13.59 10.18 2.27
CA PRO A 48 14.39 10.58 3.42
C PRO A 48 15.83 10.04 3.28
N SER A 49 16.83 10.92 3.28
CA SER A 49 18.25 10.53 3.40
C SER A 49 18.67 10.47 4.87
N PHE A 50 19.83 9.83 5.14
CA PHE A 50 20.52 9.94 6.43
C PHE A 50 20.62 11.42 6.83
N GLY A 51 19.96 11.80 7.93
CA GLY A 51 19.92 13.20 8.41
C GLY A 51 18.62 13.98 8.17
N ASN A 52 17.49 13.34 7.83
CA ASN A 52 16.17 13.99 7.62
C ASN A 52 16.13 14.97 6.41
N ILE A 53 16.98 14.78 5.41
CA ILE A 53 16.93 15.59 4.18
C ILE A 53 16.07 14.87 3.16
N TRP A 54 15.08 15.56 2.58
CA TRP A 54 14.20 15.02 1.55
C TRP A 54 14.78 15.29 0.17
N ASN A 55 15.16 14.23 -0.55
CA ASN A 55 15.65 14.36 -1.93
C ASN A 55 14.48 14.27 -2.92
N CYS A 56 14.33 15.28 -3.76
CA CYS A 56 13.39 15.26 -4.88
C CYS A 56 13.94 14.39 -6.02
N ILE A 57 13.14 13.45 -6.50
CA ILE A 57 13.44 12.67 -7.70
C ILE A 57 12.75 13.32 -8.90
N ASN A 58 13.52 13.59 -9.96
CA ASN A 58 12.98 13.97 -11.26
C ASN A 58 12.63 12.71 -12.06
N VAL A 59 11.49 12.71 -12.73
CA VAL A 59 11.00 11.56 -13.51
C VAL A 59 11.88 11.38 -14.75
N SER A 60 12.68 10.31 -14.76
CA SER A 60 13.23 9.76 -16.00
C SER A 60 12.43 8.55 -16.47
N THR A 61 12.61 8.13 -17.72
CA THR A 61 11.91 6.99 -18.33
C THR A 61 12.26 5.63 -17.71
N SER A 62 13.29 5.54 -16.86
CA SER A 62 13.63 4.33 -16.12
C SER A 62 14.41 4.69 -14.85
N ASN A 63 13.73 4.68 -13.71
CA ASN A 63 14.35 4.97 -12.41
C ASN A 63 14.69 3.65 -11.71
N THR A 64 15.97 3.40 -11.43
CA THR A 64 16.39 2.30 -10.56
C THR A 64 16.65 2.86 -9.16
N MET A 65 15.90 2.37 -8.18
CA MET A 65 15.98 2.79 -6.79
C MET A 65 16.71 1.71 -5.99
N ASN A 66 17.93 2.04 -5.58
CA ASN A 66 18.77 1.20 -4.73
C ASN A 66 18.96 1.89 -3.39
N ASN A 67 18.91 1.15 -2.29
CA ASN A 67 19.11 1.64 -0.92
C ASN A 67 18.10 2.72 -0.49
N ILE A 68 16.86 2.62 -0.98
CA ILE A 68 15.77 3.54 -0.62
C ILE A 68 14.75 2.79 0.23
N GLU A 69 14.71 3.10 1.52
CA GLU A 69 13.78 2.43 2.44
C GLU A 69 12.36 2.98 2.35
N ARG A 70 12.20 4.26 1.96
CA ARG A 70 10.91 4.94 1.90
C ARG A 70 10.78 5.81 0.67
N LEU A 71 9.60 5.75 0.04
CA LEU A 71 9.25 6.57 -1.12
C LEU A 71 7.88 7.21 -0.90
N TYR A 72 7.79 8.52 -1.13
CA TYR A 72 6.55 9.28 -1.02
C TYR A 72 6.18 9.86 -2.38
N LEU A 73 5.04 9.44 -2.93
CA LEU A 73 4.47 9.98 -4.16
C LEU A 73 3.41 11.01 -3.80
N LYS A 74 3.56 12.21 -4.37
CA LYS A 74 2.62 13.31 -4.18
C LYS A 74 1.36 13.15 -5.02
N GLN A 75 0.30 13.81 -4.59
CA GLN A 75 -0.99 13.79 -5.31
C GLN A 75 -0.82 14.05 -6.82
N GLY A 76 -1.52 13.24 -7.63
CA GLY A 76 -1.55 13.37 -9.10
C GLY A 76 -0.27 12.95 -9.82
N VAL A 77 0.76 12.52 -9.09
CA VAL A 77 2.01 12.05 -9.67
C VAL A 77 1.82 10.70 -10.35
N THR A 78 2.45 10.51 -11.52
CA THR A 78 2.69 9.17 -12.06
C THR A 78 4.18 8.88 -12.04
N PHE A 79 4.57 7.77 -11.43
CA PHE A 79 5.96 7.36 -11.28
C PHE A 79 6.14 5.89 -11.60
N GLN A 80 7.29 5.56 -12.20
CA GLN A 80 7.69 4.18 -12.47
C GLN A 80 9.14 3.96 -12.05
N ALA A 81 9.39 2.85 -11.36
CA ALA A 81 10.73 2.50 -10.94
C ALA A 81 10.95 0.98 -10.85
N THR A 82 12.22 0.59 -10.83
CA THR A 82 12.67 -0.75 -10.42
C THR A 82 13.31 -0.63 -9.05
N ILE A 83 12.95 -1.53 -8.13
CA ILE A 83 13.38 -1.50 -6.74
C ILE A 83 14.14 -2.78 -6.40
N SER A 84 15.37 -2.63 -5.89
CA SER A 84 16.25 -3.75 -5.57
C SER A 84 16.29 -4.10 -4.07
N ASN A 85 15.66 -3.30 -3.21
CA ASN A 85 15.67 -3.46 -1.75
C ASN A 85 14.25 -3.48 -1.17
N ASN A 86 14.13 -3.85 0.11
CA ASN A 86 12.86 -3.72 0.84
C ASN A 86 12.44 -2.25 0.89
N ILE A 87 11.17 -1.95 0.62
CA ILE A 87 10.70 -0.57 0.57
C ILE A 87 9.34 -0.39 1.24
N THR A 88 9.14 0.79 1.84
CA THR A 88 7.82 1.32 2.18
C THR A 88 7.44 2.43 1.23
N VAL A 89 6.26 2.35 0.62
CA VAL A 89 5.76 3.34 -0.33
C VAL A 89 4.50 4.01 0.21
N PHE A 90 4.47 5.32 0.11
CA PHE A 90 3.35 6.17 0.46
C PHE A 90 2.82 6.83 -0.80
N ILE A 91 1.56 6.60 -1.13
CA ILE A 91 0.93 7.07 -2.36
C ILE A 91 -0.21 7.98 -1.98
N GLU A 92 -0.02 9.28 -2.18
CA GLU A 92 -1.06 10.27 -1.96
C GLU A 92 -2.19 10.14 -2.99
N SER A 93 -3.28 10.83 -2.70
CA SER A 93 -4.51 10.77 -3.47
C SER A 93 -4.29 11.00 -4.97
N ASN A 94 -4.90 10.17 -5.83
CA ASN A 94 -4.80 10.23 -7.30
C ASN A 94 -3.37 10.06 -7.89
N ALA A 95 -2.39 9.64 -7.09
CA ALA A 95 -1.07 9.29 -7.60
C ALA A 95 -1.05 7.85 -8.15
N ASN A 96 -0.19 7.57 -9.13
CA ASN A 96 -0.03 6.29 -9.79
C ASN A 96 1.42 5.83 -9.66
N PHE A 97 1.65 4.68 -9.03
CA PHE A 97 2.96 4.08 -8.96
C PHE A 97 2.97 2.71 -9.64
N SER A 98 3.91 2.50 -10.55
CA SER A 98 4.19 1.19 -11.12
C SER A 98 5.61 0.77 -10.79
N THR A 99 5.80 -0.45 -10.31
CA THR A 99 7.14 -0.94 -9.97
C THR A 99 7.37 -2.40 -10.33
N THR A 100 8.65 -2.74 -10.54
CA THR A 100 9.12 -4.12 -10.43
C THR A 100 10.02 -4.19 -9.20
N ALA A 101 9.77 -5.13 -8.30
CA ALA A 101 10.60 -5.33 -7.12
C ALA A 101 10.99 -6.79 -6.96
N ALA A 102 12.22 -7.06 -6.55
CA ALA A 102 12.59 -8.43 -6.17
C ALA A 102 12.23 -8.74 -4.72
N GLN A 103 12.08 -7.70 -3.89
CA GLN A 103 12.10 -7.76 -2.44
C GLN A 103 10.75 -7.37 -1.82
N ASP A 104 10.71 -7.30 -0.49
CA ASP A 104 9.48 -7.04 0.25
C ASP A 104 9.00 -5.58 0.08
N ILE A 105 7.69 -5.41 -0.08
CA ILE A 105 7.05 -4.10 -0.23
C ILE A 105 6.01 -3.91 0.88
N THR A 106 6.07 -2.77 1.56
CA THR A 106 4.93 -2.24 2.30
C THR A 106 4.38 -1.03 1.55
N VAL A 107 3.06 -0.96 1.32
CA VAL A 107 2.45 0.18 0.63
C VAL A 107 1.24 0.71 1.38
N TYR A 108 1.15 2.04 1.43
CA TYR A 108 0.02 2.81 1.91
C TYR A 108 -0.53 3.64 0.76
N ILE A 109 -1.81 3.47 0.45
CA ILE A 109 -2.46 4.11 -0.69
C ILE A 109 -3.65 4.91 -0.20
N GLU A 110 -3.56 6.23 -0.37
CA GLU A 110 -4.66 7.14 -0.12
C GLU A 110 -5.72 7.08 -1.21
N SER A 111 -6.87 7.70 -0.95
CA SER A 111 -8.03 7.69 -1.84
C SER A 111 -7.72 8.07 -3.30
N GLY A 112 -8.16 7.23 -4.23
CA GLY A 112 -7.93 7.42 -5.67
C GLY A 112 -6.50 7.12 -6.14
N GLY A 113 -5.57 6.85 -5.22
CA GLY A 113 -4.22 6.40 -5.55
C GLY A 113 -4.22 5.00 -6.16
N ASN A 114 -3.24 4.72 -7.01
CA ASN A 114 -3.10 3.44 -7.72
C ASN A 114 -1.68 2.91 -7.57
N PHE A 115 -1.58 1.63 -7.19
CA PHE A 115 -0.32 0.92 -7.13
C PHE A 115 -0.38 -0.33 -8.01
N HIS A 116 0.60 -0.46 -8.89
CA HIS A 116 0.83 -1.64 -9.68
C HIS A 116 2.23 -2.19 -9.41
N THR A 117 2.33 -3.49 -9.13
CA THR A 117 3.66 -4.12 -9.00
C THR A 117 3.72 -5.52 -9.56
N THR A 118 4.90 -5.87 -10.07
CA THR A 118 5.35 -7.26 -10.12
C THR A 118 6.44 -7.44 -9.05
N SER A 119 6.20 -8.32 -8.08
CA SER A 119 7.13 -8.55 -6.96
C SER A 119 7.56 -10.01 -6.82
N GLY A 120 8.83 -10.24 -6.50
CA GLY A 120 9.29 -11.53 -5.97
C GLY A 120 9.04 -11.70 -4.48
N GLY A 121 8.96 -10.59 -3.73
CA GLY A 121 8.88 -10.58 -2.27
C GLY A 121 7.47 -10.54 -1.69
N ASN A 122 7.42 -10.54 -0.37
CA ASN A 122 6.18 -10.40 0.39
C ASN A 122 5.63 -8.99 0.28
N ILE A 123 4.30 -8.86 0.35
CA ILE A 123 3.66 -7.55 0.26
C ILE A 123 2.68 -7.35 1.39
N THR A 124 2.80 -6.19 2.04
CA THR A 124 1.77 -5.67 2.95
C THR A 124 1.15 -4.42 2.33
N ALA A 125 -0.17 -4.41 2.16
CA ALA A 125 -0.88 -3.31 1.51
C ALA A 125 -2.02 -2.77 2.37
N TYR A 126 -2.03 -1.45 2.55
CA TYR A 126 -3.10 -0.69 3.20
C TYR A 126 -3.74 0.21 2.15
N VAL A 127 -5.01 -0.04 1.84
CA VAL A 127 -5.68 0.52 0.67
C VAL A 127 -6.93 1.27 1.10
N GLN A 128 -6.93 2.58 0.94
CA GLN A 128 -8.07 3.44 1.29
C GLN A 128 -9.22 3.35 0.29
N SER A 129 -10.34 3.95 0.68
CA SER A 129 -11.54 4.08 -0.15
C SER A 129 -11.23 4.68 -1.52
N GLY A 130 -11.70 4.02 -2.58
CA GLY A 130 -11.50 4.48 -3.96
C GLY A 130 -10.09 4.26 -4.52
N ALA A 131 -9.15 3.76 -3.71
CA ALA A 131 -7.81 3.41 -4.17
C ALA A 131 -7.78 2.03 -4.83
N THR A 132 -6.80 1.82 -5.73
CA THR A 132 -6.60 0.55 -6.43
C THR A 132 -5.22 -0.02 -6.16
N PHE A 133 -5.17 -1.30 -5.82
CA PHE A 133 -3.95 -2.07 -5.73
C PHE A 133 -4.02 -3.27 -6.68
N ALA A 134 -3.04 -3.40 -7.58
CA ALA A 134 -2.94 -4.49 -8.53
C ALA A 134 -1.56 -5.13 -8.47
N VAL A 135 -1.50 -6.45 -8.28
CA VAL A 135 -0.22 -7.13 -8.12
C VAL A 135 -0.12 -8.48 -8.82
N ASN A 136 1.08 -8.74 -9.34
CA ASN A 136 1.59 -10.08 -9.58
C ASN A 136 2.72 -10.37 -8.58
N SER A 137 2.58 -11.35 -7.69
CA SER A 137 3.62 -11.65 -6.69
C SER A 137 3.92 -13.13 -6.49
N GLY A 138 5.20 -13.48 -6.41
CA GLY A 138 5.65 -14.80 -5.96
C GLY A 138 5.57 -15.00 -4.44
N GLY A 139 5.53 -13.91 -3.66
CA GLY A 139 5.55 -13.93 -2.20
C GLY A 139 4.17 -13.92 -1.54
N ASN A 140 4.14 -13.92 -0.20
CA ASN A 140 2.91 -13.83 0.58
C ASN A 140 2.34 -12.42 0.57
N ILE A 141 1.02 -12.29 0.70
CA ILE A 141 0.32 -11.00 0.67
C ILE A 141 -0.54 -10.84 1.92
N MET A 142 -0.38 -9.70 2.59
CA MET A 142 -1.25 -9.20 3.64
C MET A 142 -1.96 -7.94 3.13
N ALA A 143 -3.29 -7.90 3.15
CA ALA A 143 -4.05 -6.79 2.61
C ALA A 143 -5.12 -6.26 3.58
N TYR A 144 -5.19 -4.93 3.72
CA TYR A 144 -6.16 -4.21 4.52
C TYR A 144 -6.93 -3.24 3.64
N LEU A 145 -8.20 -3.54 3.38
CA LEU A 145 -9.03 -2.80 2.44
C LEU A 145 -10.13 -2.03 3.15
N GLU A 146 -10.07 -0.70 3.04
CA GLU A 146 -11.15 0.19 3.43
C GLU A 146 -12.38 0.05 2.51
N SER A 147 -13.50 0.60 2.95
CA SER A 147 -14.73 0.57 2.16
C SER A 147 -14.55 1.23 0.79
N GLY A 148 -14.89 0.54 -0.29
CA GLY A 148 -14.70 1.04 -1.66
C GLY A 148 -13.28 0.89 -2.23
N ALA A 149 -12.33 0.32 -1.48
CA ALA A 149 -11.01 -0.04 -2.00
C ALA A 149 -11.11 -1.19 -3.03
N LYS A 150 -10.22 -1.20 -4.02
CA LYS A 150 -10.14 -2.25 -5.05
C LYS A 150 -8.79 -2.95 -5.02
N PHE A 151 -8.83 -4.28 -5.05
CA PHE A 151 -7.64 -5.09 -4.93
C PHE A 151 -7.70 -6.27 -5.89
N SER A 152 -6.68 -6.40 -6.74
CA SER A 152 -6.56 -7.47 -7.74
C SER A 152 -5.21 -8.16 -7.63
N ILE A 153 -5.20 -9.48 -7.42
CA ILE A 153 -3.99 -10.26 -7.19
C ILE A 153 -3.89 -11.41 -8.18
N THR A 154 -2.69 -11.60 -8.71
CA THR A 154 -2.21 -12.92 -9.12
C THR A 154 -1.03 -13.28 -8.23
N SER A 155 -1.06 -14.41 -7.53
CA SER A 155 0.05 -14.79 -6.64
C SER A 155 0.29 -16.30 -6.53
N GLY A 156 1.54 -16.66 -6.25
CA GLY A 156 1.91 -18.03 -5.87
C GLY A 156 1.85 -18.29 -4.36
N GLY A 157 1.80 -17.24 -3.54
CA GLY A 157 1.95 -17.30 -2.09
C GLY A 157 0.64 -17.37 -1.30
N ILE A 158 0.78 -17.35 0.02
CA ILE A 158 -0.34 -17.30 0.97
C ILE A 158 -0.88 -15.88 1.02
N ILE A 159 -2.20 -15.74 1.04
CA ILE A 159 -2.89 -14.45 1.05
C ILE A 159 -3.76 -14.36 2.29
N THR A 160 -3.55 -13.31 3.09
CA THR A 160 -4.42 -12.93 4.20
C THR A 160 -5.00 -11.55 3.91
N ALA A 161 -6.32 -11.42 3.96
CA ALA A 161 -6.99 -10.16 3.66
C ALA A 161 -8.08 -9.81 4.68
N TYR A 162 -8.16 -8.53 4.99
CA TYR A 162 -9.16 -7.92 5.85
C TYR A 162 -9.96 -6.89 5.06
N LEU A 163 -11.26 -7.15 4.91
CA LEU A 163 -12.09 -6.50 3.91
C LEU A 163 -13.26 -5.79 4.60
N LYS A 164 -13.25 -4.46 4.60
CA LYS A 164 -14.44 -3.70 5.02
C LYS A 164 -15.56 -3.82 3.97
N SER A 165 -16.77 -3.49 4.38
CA SER A 165 -17.97 -3.46 3.53
C SER A 165 -17.72 -2.65 2.24
N ASN A 166 -18.28 -3.07 1.11
CA ASN A 166 -18.10 -2.46 -0.22
C ASN A 166 -16.68 -2.46 -0.80
N SER A 167 -15.68 -3.06 -0.13
CA SER A 167 -14.38 -3.32 -0.77
C SER A 167 -14.52 -4.38 -1.86
N SER A 168 -13.68 -4.33 -2.89
CA SER A 168 -13.61 -5.31 -3.97
C SER A 168 -12.28 -6.06 -3.91
N PHE A 169 -12.36 -7.37 -3.73
CA PHE A 169 -11.21 -8.25 -3.58
C PHE A 169 -11.27 -9.39 -4.60
N SER A 170 -10.38 -9.35 -5.59
CA SER A 170 -10.31 -10.35 -6.67
C SER A 170 -8.94 -11.01 -6.66
N VAL A 171 -8.92 -12.34 -6.50
CA VAL A 171 -7.68 -13.07 -6.31
C VAL A 171 -7.63 -14.31 -7.18
N THR A 172 -6.52 -14.42 -7.91
CA THR A 172 -6.06 -15.65 -8.53
C THR A 172 -4.81 -16.12 -7.79
N SER A 173 -4.91 -17.21 -7.02
CA SER A 173 -3.74 -17.76 -6.32
C SER A 173 -3.65 -19.28 -6.44
N SER A 174 -2.42 -19.80 -6.46
CA SER A 174 -2.13 -21.22 -6.22
C SER A 174 -1.91 -21.54 -4.73
N GLY A 175 -1.73 -20.52 -3.89
CA GLY A 175 -1.59 -20.65 -2.45
C GLY A 175 -2.92 -20.56 -1.70
N ASN A 176 -2.85 -20.68 -0.37
CA ASN A 176 -4.03 -20.58 0.50
C ASN A 176 -4.49 -19.12 0.64
N ILE A 177 -5.81 -18.91 0.61
CA ILE A 177 -6.42 -17.59 0.82
C ILE A 177 -7.20 -17.62 2.13
N THR A 178 -6.92 -16.69 3.04
CA THR A 178 -7.74 -16.42 4.22
C THR A 178 -8.30 -15.01 4.14
N ALA A 179 -9.63 -14.87 4.10
CA ALA A 179 -10.29 -13.58 4.04
C ALA A 179 -11.22 -13.38 5.24
N TYR A 180 -10.95 -12.34 6.03
CA TYR A 180 -11.83 -11.83 7.08
C TYR A 180 -12.58 -10.64 6.54
N TYR A 181 -13.91 -10.61 6.66
CA TYR A 181 -14.68 -9.60 5.96
C TYR A 181 -15.95 -9.16 6.67
N GLU A 182 -16.28 -7.89 6.47
CA GLU A 182 -17.59 -7.34 6.79
C GLU A 182 -18.59 -7.70 5.69
N ILE A 183 -19.86 -7.82 6.08
CA ILE A 183 -20.98 -7.99 5.16
C ILE A 183 -20.96 -6.86 4.11
N GLY A 184 -21.19 -7.23 2.85
CA GLY A 184 -21.23 -6.29 1.72
C GLY A 184 -19.92 -6.09 0.97
N SER A 185 -18.81 -6.73 1.38
CA SER A 185 -17.62 -6.80 0.51
C SER A 185 -17.89 -7.68 -0.73
N ILE A 186 -17.24 -7.35 -1.85
CA ILE A 186 -17.31 -8.08 -3.12
C ILE A 186 -16.05 -8.92 -3.22
N ARG A 187 -16.21 -10.23 -3.42
CA ARG A 187 -15.11 -11.19 -3.33
C ARG A 187 -15.16 -12.19 -4.49
N ASN A 188 -14.08 -12.29 -5.25
CA ASN A 188 -13.91 -13.26 -6.33
C ASN A 188 -12.63 -14.05 -6.09
N PHE A 189 -12.78 -15.36 -5.89
CA PHE A 189 -11.67 -16.29 -5.63
C PHE A 189 -11.69 -17.42 -6.64
N ASN A 190 -10.52 -17.83 -7.11
CA ASN A 190 -10.41 -18.95 -8.04
C ASN A 190 -10.24 -20.31 -7.33
N MET A 191 -9.54 -20.41 -6.18
CA MET A 191 -9.23 -21.69 -5.49
C MET A 191 -8.96 -21.54 -3.97
N ASN A 192 -8.98 -22.66 -3.23
CA ASN A 192 -8.47 -22.86 -1.85
C ASN A 192 -8.64 -21.68 -0.87
N THR A 193 -9.88 -21.26 -0.65
CA THR A 193 -10.19 -20.10 0.19
C THR A 193 -10.89 -20.51 1.49
N LYS A 194 -10.33 -20.05 2.62
CA LYS A 194 -11.03 -19.94 3.90
C LYS A 194 -11.57 -18.52 4.03
N THR A 195 -12.87 -18.37 4.32
CA THR A 195 -13.49 -17.05 4.52
C THR A 195 -14.21 -16.98 5.85
N GLU A 196 -14.07 -15.88 6.56
CA GLU A 196 -14.71 -15.63 7.85
C GLU A 196 -15.47 -14.30 7.84
N ILE A 197 -16.79 -14.35 8.04
CA ILE A 197 -17.64 -13.17 8.19
C ILE A 197 -17.49 -12.66 9.62
N LEU A 198 -17.18 -11.37 9.78
CA LEU A 198 -17.06 -10.71 11.07
C LEU A 198 -18.38 -10.06 11.50
N CYS A 199 -18.75 -10.24 12.77
CA CYS A 199 -19.91 -9.59 13.38
C CYS A 199 -19.65 -8.13 13.75
N SER A 200 -18.39 -7.83 14.09
CA SER A 200 -17.97 -6.51 14.54
C SER A 200 -17.28 -5.77 13.40
N PRO A 201 -17.43 -4.44 13.32
CA PRO A 201 -16.67 -3.63 12.37
C PRO A 201 -15.17 -3.89 12.51
N ILE A 202 -14.48 -3.98 11.38
CA ILE A 202 -13.03 -4.04 11.34
C ILE A 202 -12.51 -2.65 11.66
N ILE A 203 -11.58 -2.55 12.61
CA ILE A 203 -10.90 -1.29 12.92
C ILE A 203 -9.44 -1.44 12.51
N PHE A 204 -9.07 -0.72 11.46
CA PHE A 204 -7.67 -0.55 11.09
C PHE A 204 -7.09 0.57 11.95
N ASN A 205 -6.03 0.27 12.69
CA ASN A 205 -5.33 1.27 13.46
C ASN A 205 -4.13 1.80 12.66
N TYR A 206 -4.25 3.03 12.19
CA TYR A 206 -3.24 3.72 11.41
C TYR A 206 -2.35 4.66 12.25
N SER A 207 -2.54 4.72 13.57
CA SER A 207 -1.89 5.71 14.45
C SER A 207 -0.36 5.74 14.43
N ASN A 208 0.27 4.67 13.94
CA ASN A 208 1.72 4.51 13.90
C ASN A 208 2.32 4.80 12.52
N ILE A 209 1.51 5.27 11.56
CA ILE A 209 1.95 5.56 10.21
C ILE A 209 2.31 7.04 10.10
N SER A 210 3.41 7.31 9.39
CA SER A 210 3.92 8.66 9.16
C SER A 210 2.98 9.48 8.27
N SER A 211 2.82 10.79 8.53
CA SER A 211 1.94 11.68 7.76
C SER A 211 2.14 11.54 6.24
N GLY A 212 1.06 11.30 5.50
CA GLY A 212 1.06 11.03 4.06
C GLY A 212 1.04 9.54 3.70
N GLY A 213 1.16 8.66 4.70
CA GLY A 213 0.50 7.36 4.72
C GLY A 213 -0.62 7.46 5.73
N CYS A 214 -1.79 7.03 5.34
CA CYS A 214 -3.00 6.96 6.16
C CYS A 214 -2.72 6.53 7.59
#